data_AF-K1U9D6-F1
#
_entry.id   AF-K1U9D6-F1
#
_cell.length_a   1.000
_cell.length_b   1.000
_cell.length_c   1.000
_cell.angle_alpha   90.00
_cell.angle_beta   90.00
_cell.angle_gamma   90.00
#
_symmetry.space_group_name_H-M   'P 1'
#
loop_
_entity.id
_entity.type
_entity.pdbx_description
1 polymer ?
#
loop_
_entity_poly.entity_id
_entity_poly.type
_entity_poly.pdbx_seq_one_letter_code
_entity_poly.pdbx_strand_id
1 'polypeptide(L)'
;MPQTETLAAGVLFAQAEGIIPAPESTHAIAAAIREALKAREEGSCRTILFNLSGNGVNDLYAYEQYLAGALKDYTPSDDEIANTVSRLKKII
;
A
#
# COMPACT_ATOMS: atom_id res chain seq x y z
N MET A 1 -0.31 -7.02 -0.46
CA MET A 1 1.09 -6.54 -0.47
C MET A 1 1.37 -5.97 0.91
N PRO A 2 2.56 -6.19 1.49
CA PRO A 2 2.94 -5.58 2.76
C PRO A 2 2.76 -4.06 2.72
N GLN A 3 2.25 -3.48 3.80
CA GLN A 3 2.00 -2.04 3.91
C GLN A 3 3.31 -1.24 3.86
N THR A 4 4.39 -1.77 4.42
CA THR A 4 5.71 -1.13 4.34
C THR A 4 6.20 -1.01 2.89
N GLU A 5 5.94 -2.02 2.07
CA GLU A 5 6.27 -2.01 0.64
C GLU A 5 5.44 -0.97 -0.13
N THR A 6 4.14 -0.87 0.17
CA THR A 6 3.27 0.07 -0.55
C THR A 6 3.63 1.52 -0.20
N LEU A 7 3.89 1.82 1.07
CA LEU A 7 4.35 3.16 1.46
C LEU A 7 5.74 3.50 0.87
N ALA A 8 6.63 2.53 0.72
CA ALA A 8 7.90 2.73 0.00
C ALA A 8 7.67 3.19 -1.45
N ALA A 9 6.72 2.53 -2.15
CA ALA A 9 6.31 2.92 -3.49
C ALA A 9 5.66 4.31 -3.52
N GLY A 10 4.85 4.65 -2.52
CA GLY A 10 4.26 5.98 -2.36
C GLY A 10 5.31 7.09 -2.20
N VAL A 11 6.33 6.85 -1.39
CA VAL A 11 7.47 7.79 -1.22
C VAL A 11 8.23 7.97 -2.52
N LEU A 12 8.56 6.88 -3.22
CA LEU A 12 9.23 6.95 -4.52
C LEU A 12 8.39 7.75 -5.54
N PHE A 13 7.09 7.48 -5.62
CA PHE A 13 6.18 8.20 -6.51
C PHE A 13 6.11 9.69 -6.17
N ALA A 14 6.03 10.03 -4.89
CA ALA A 14 6.02 11.43 -4.45
C ALA A 14 7.32 12.17 -4.80
N GLN A 15 8.47 11.49 -4.69
CA GLN A 15 9.76 12.05 -5.08
C GLN A 15 9.90 12.23 -6.60
N ALA A 16 9.34 11.31 -7.39
CA ALA A 16 9.42 11.34 -8.85
C ALA A 16 8.41 12.31 -9.49
N GLU A 17 7.16 12.31 -9.01
CA GLU A 17 6.02 12.98 -9.64
C GLU A 17 5.55 14.24 -8.88
N GLY A 18 6.08 14.48 -7.67
CA GLY A 18 5.69 15.63 -6.85
C GLY A 18 4.29 15.56 -6.25
N ILE A 19 3.65 14.39 -6.28
CA ILE A 19 2.30 14.15 -5.74
C ILE A 19 2.40 13.21 -4.55
N ILE A 20 1.86 13.60 -3.39
CA ILE A 20 1.77 12.72 -2.22
C ILE A 20 0.49 11.87 -2.34
N PRO A 21 0.58 10.56 -2.64
CA PRO A 21 -0.60 9.71 -2.79
C PRO A 21 -1.21 9.32 -1.43
N ALA A 22 -2.51 9.03 -1.38
CA ALA A 22 -3.12 8.44 -0.19
C ALA A 22 -2.52 7.04 0.10
N PRO A 23 -2.39 6.60 1.37
CA PRO A 23 -1.85 5.28 1.72
C PRO A 23 -2.55 4.11 0.99
N GLU A 24 -3.84 4.20 0.75
CA GLU A 24 -4.60 3.22 -0.04
C GLU A 24 -4.15 3.22 -1.50
N SER A 25 -3.98 4.40 -2.11
CA SER A 25 -3.52 4.54 -3.49
C SER A 25 -2.09 4.01 -3.68
N THR A 26 -1.26 4.01 -2.64
CA THR A 26 0.09 3.44 -2.73
C THR A 26 0.11 1.95 -3.09
N HIS A 27 -0.97 1.22 -2.82
CA HIS A 27 -1.10 -0.18 -3.22
C HIS A 27 -1.15 -0.33 -4.76
N ALA A 28 -1.89 0.56 -5.42
CA ALA A 28 -1.98 0.58 -6.88
C ALA A 28 -0.66 1.01 -7.51
N ILE A 29 0.02 2.00 -6.91
CA ILE A 29 1.35 2.45 -7.34
C ILE A 29 2.36 1.30 -7.23
N ALA A 30 2.39 0.61 -6.08
CA ALA A 30 3.33 -0.49 -5.87
C ALA A 30 3.09 -1.65 -6.86
N ALA A 31 1.83 -1.98 -7.15
CA ALA A 31 1.49 -2.94 -8.20
C ALA A 31 1.95 -2.47 -9.60
N ALA A 32 1.75 -1.19 -9.93
CA ALA A 32 2.21 -0.62 -11.20
C ALA A 32 3.74 -0.67 -11.34
N ILE A 33 4.48 -0.38 -10.27
CA ILE A 33 5.95 -0.49 -10.24
C ILE A 33 6.38 -1.94 -10.47
N ARG A 34 5.76 -2.92 -9.81
CA ARG A 34 6.06 -4.35 -10.04
C ARG A 34 5.85 -4.75 -11.50
N GLU A 35 4.75 -4.32 -12.11
CA GLU A 35 4.49 -4.60 -13.53
C GLU A 35 5.49 -3.90 -14.46
N ALA A 36 5.94 -2.68 -14.12
CA ALA A 36 6.97 -1.98 -14.86
C ALA A 36 8.34 -2.69 -14.76
N LEU A 37 8.72 -3.17 -13.58
CA LEU A 37 9.94 -3.96 -13.37
C LEU A 37 9.89 -5.27 -14.15
N LYS A 38 8.77 -5.97 -14.12
CA LYS A 38 8.55 -7.19 -14.90
C LYS A 38 8.63 -6.93 -16.41
N ALA A 39 8.01 -5.86 -16.91
CA ALA A 39 8.11 -5.46 -18.32
C ALA A 39 9.56 -5.23 -18.75
N ARG A 40 10.34 -4.57 -17.89
CA ARG A 40 11.78 -4.33 -18.10
C ARG A 40 12.58 -5.63 -18.15
N GLU A 41 12.32 -6.57 -17.24
CA GLU A 41 12.99 -7.89 -17.21
C GLU A 41 12.70 -8.72 -18.47
N GLU A 42 11.46 -8.65 -18.97
CA GLU A 42 11.05 -9.34 -20.19
C GLU A 42 11.46 -8.59 -21.47
N GLY A 43 11.97 -7.37 -21.37
CA GLY A 43 12.29 -6.51 -22.52
C GLY A 43 11.05 -6.07 -23.31
N SER A 44 9.87 -6.04 -22.69
CA SER A 44 8.61 -5.63 -23.33
C SER A 44 8.22 -4.20 -22.95
N CYS A 45 7.72 -3.43 -23.93
CA CYS A 45 7.10 -2.14 -23.64
C CYS A 45 5.63 -2.36 -23.26
N ARG A 46 5.24 -1.95 -22.05
CA ARG A 46 3.87 -2.08 -21.55
C ARG A 46 3.31 -0.73 -21.14
N THR A 47 2.06 -0.46 -21.52
CA THR A 47 1.30 0.66 -20.98
C THR A 47 0.59 0.19 -19.70
N ILE A 48 0.87 0.86 -18.58
CA ILE A 48 0.29 0.54 -17.28
C ILE A 48 -0.60 1.71 -16.86
N LEU A 49 -1.89 1.44 -16.68
CA LEU A 49 -2.85 2.38 -16.11
C LEU A 49 -3.20 1.93 -14.69
N PHE A 50 -3.08 2.84 -13.74
CA PHE A 50 -3.54 2.61 -12.36
C PHE A 50 -4.37 3.80 -11.89
N ASN A 51 -5.23 3.56 -10.89
CA ASN A 51 -6.07 4.61 -10.31
C ASN A 51 -5.37 5.23 -9.09
N LEU A 52 -5.08 6.53 -9.17
CA LEU A 52 -4.69 7.33 -8.01
C LEU A 52 -5.97 7.80 -7.29
N SER A 53 -6.47 6.98 -6.36
CA SER A 53 -7.78 7.17 -5.75
C SER A 53 -7.87 8.37 -4.80
N GLY A 54 -6.76 8.89 -4.28
CA GLY A 54 -6.77 10.01 -3.34
C GLY A 54 -5.40 10.66 -3.14
N ASN A 55 -5.42 11.85 -2.54
CA ASN A 55 -4.23 12.57 -2.10
C ASN A 55 -3.95 12.23 -0.62
N GLY A 56 -2.67 12.20 -0.24
CA GLY A 56 -2.23 11.84 1.11
C GLY A 56 -2.03 13.03 2.06
N VAL A 57 -2.53 14.22 1.74
CA VAL A 57 -2.31 15.43 2.58
C VAL A 57 -2.88 15.26 3.99
N ASN A 58 -3.98 14.53 4.12
CA ASN A 58 -4.61 14.25 5.41
C ASN A 58 -4.03 13.01 6.11
N ASP A 59 -3.18 12.25 5.44
CA ASP A 59 -2.66 10.96 5.90
C ASP A 59 -1.15 11.00 6.17
N LEU A 60 -0.59 12.20 6.37
CA LEU A 60 0.84 12.41 6.61
C LEU A 60 1.37 11.63 7.82
N TYR A 61 0.51 11.33 8.80
CA TYR A 61 0.87 10.49 9.94
C TYR A 61 1.27 9.05 9.53
N ALA A 62 0.67 8.50 8.47
CA ALA A 62 1.07 7.19 7.95
C ALA A 62 2.48 7.24 7.34
N TYR A 63 2.79 8.32 6.62
CA TYR A 63 4.12 8.57 6.08
C TYR A 63 5.15 8.81 7.17
N GLU A 64 4.81 9.58 8.22
CA GLU A 64 5.68 9.79 9.38
C GLU A 64 6.03 8.46 10.05
N GLN A 65 5.05 7.61 10.35
CA GLN A 65 5.30 6.30 10.96
C GLN A 65 6.19 5.41 10.08
N TYR A 66 6.00 5.45 8.76
CA TYR A 66 6.84 4.72 7.81
C TYR A 66 8.29 5.25 7.83
N LEU A 67 8.48 6.56 7.70
CA LEU A 67 9.80 7.21 7.68
C LEU A 67 10.55 7.06 9.01
N ALA A 68 9.82 7.03 10.13
CA ALA A 68 10.37 6.77 11.46
C ALA A 68 10.69 5.28 11.70
N GLY A 69 10.36 4.38 10.77
CA GLY A 69 10.51 2.93 10.95
C GLY A 69 9.59 2.31 12.01
N ALA A 70 8.54 3.04 12.41
CA ALA A 70 7.57 2.60 13.41
C ALA A 70 6.46 1.71 12.80
N LEU A 71 6.22 1.84 11.49
CA LEU A 71 5.21 1.06 10.78
C LEU A 71 5.67 -0.40 10.62
N LYS A 72 4.82 -1.34 11.05
CA LYS A 72 5.06 -2.78 10.92
C LYS A 72 3.94 -3.43 10.15
N ASP A 73 4.30 -4.34 9.26
CA ASP A 73 3.33 -5.20 8.60
C ASP A 73 2.67 -6.11 9.63
N TYR A 74 1.35 -6.15 9.60
CA TYR A 74 0.55 -6.98 10.48
C TYR A 74 -0.37 -7.87 9.65
N THR A 75 -0.34 -9.16 9.95
CA THR A 75 -1.25 -10.15 9.40
C THR A 75 -1.95 -10.81 10.58
N PRO A 76 -3.29 -10.68 10.69
CA PRO A 76 -4.03 -11.36 11.75
C PRO A 76 -3.92 -12.87 11.59
N SER A 77 -3.78 -13.57 12.70
CA SER A 77 -3.82 -15.03 12.75
C SER A 77 -5.25 -15.56 12.60
N ASP A 78 -5.38 -16.82 12.16
CA ASP A 78 -6.67 -17.49 12.05
C ASP A 78 -7.43 -17.52 13.39
N ASP A 79 -6.71 -17.68 14.51
CA ASP A 79 -7.29 -17.66 15.85
C ASP A 79 -7.84 -16.28 16.23
N GLU A 80 -7.12 -15.19 15.91
CA GLU A 80 -7.60 -13.81 16.15
C GLU A 80 -8.85 -13.49 15.31
N ILE A 81 -8.87 -13.95 14.06
CA ILE A 81 -10.04 -13.83 13.18
C ILE A 81 -11.22 -14.60 13.77
N ALA A 82 -11.02 -15.88 14.13
CA ALA A 82 -12.05 -16.74 14.68
C ALA A 82 -12.64 -16.17 15.98
N ASN A 83 -11.78 -15.67 16.87
CA ASN A 83 -12.18 -15.03 18.12
C ASN A 83 -13.06 -13.80 17.86
N THR A 84 -12.68 -12.95 16.90
CA THR A 84 -13.46 -11.74 16.56
C THR A 84 -14.80 -12.10 15.94
N VAL A 85 -14.84 -13.06 15.01
CA VAL A 85 -16.07 -13.54 14.37
C VAL A 85 -17.02 -14.20 15.39
N SER A 86 -16.48 -14.94 16.37
CA SER A 86 -17.29 -15.56 17.42
C SER A 86 -18.05 -14.54 18.28
N ARG A 87 -17.51 -13.33 18.44
CA ARG A 87 -18.15 -12.23 19.19
C ARG A 87 -19.32 -11.63 18.42
N LEU A 88 -19.24 -11.56 17.10
CA LEU A 88 -20.34 -11.07 16.25
C LEU A 88 -21.58 -11.98 16.36
N LYS A 89 -21.39 -13.31 16.44
CA LYS A 89 -22.46 -14.30 16.64
C LYS A 89 -23.23 -14.16 17.96
N LYS A 90 -22.79 -13.28 18.87
CA LYS A 90 -23.50 -13.00 20.14
C LYS A 90 -24.38 -11.75 20.05
N ILE A 91 -24.33 -11.02 18.94
CA ILE A 91 -25.05 -9.74 18.71
C ILE A 91 -26.22 -9.93 17.74
N ILE A 92 -26.12 -10.94 16.86
CA ILE A 92 -27.15 -11.42 15.92
C ILE A 92 -27.61 -12.80 16.36
#